data_AF-A0A8J5IJ42-F1
#
_entry.id   AF-A0A8J5IJ42-F1
#
_cell.length_a   1.000
_cell.length_b   1.000
_cell.length_c   1.000
_cell.angle_alpha   90.00
_cell.angle_beta   90.00
_cell.angle_gamma   90.00
#
_symmetry.space_group_name_H-M   'P 1'
#
loop_
_entity.id
_entity.type
_entity.pdbx_description
1 polymer ?
#
loop_
_entity_poly.entity_id
_entity_poly.type
_entity_poly.pdbx_seq_one_letter_code
_entity_poly.pdbx_strand_id
1 'polypeptide(L)'
;MLKGLTGDLSGAGDVCHVMHDFSPCLANQYLLPSESIMFSMQSTKEEFMFTNHALLKISGSNSTTTRKLTERFDYRNETITSVKFETAGLVDRDCEIKFKIGGKSVSIDVAKAEQADAQDFYKVLEMLSRRQIENNRAWEHGCLALKHSSEALYLTENSGQTLIKQTDETSTWIGELYKRTHPLCYREFITGAFQELKLVDKMERFQIQNLRLGALPFALRAKVLFLALVLHLAPQTRSSADEKSPSRSKESPKSKPVTLRVENLTRNVNADHLREIFGKFGLVVRVDMAVPKGKASAIVAFAAQKDADNAKDHMHDGWLDGNKLRVLPDAPKPEPRRTVTRSSLSPRSRSRRGGRFR
;
A
#
# COMPACT_ATOMS: atom_id res chain seq x y z
N MET A 1 30.59 -10.13 -32.47
CA MET A 1 30.16 -11.45 -32.99
C MET A 1 30.62 -12.62 -32.12
N LEU A 2 31.88 -12.69 -31.68
CA LEU A 2 32.39 -13.81 -30.85
C LEU A 2 31.73 -13.96 -29.46
N LYS A 3 31.34 -12.88 -28.79
CA LYS A 3 30.70 -12.94 -27.46
C LYS A 3 29.31 -13.60 -27.45
N GLY A 4 28.54 -13.49 -28.54
CA GLY A 4 27.19 -14.07 -28.62
C GLY A 4 27.21 -15.58 -28.84
N LEU A 5 28.04 -16.08 -29.77
CA LEU A 5 28.14 -17.53 -30.03
C LEU A 5 28.54 -18.34 -28.78
N THR A 6 29.46 -17.81 -27.95
CA THR A 6 29.87 -18.47 -26.71
C THR A 6 28.77 -18.42 -25.63
N GLY A 7 27.96 -17.36 -25.60
CA GLY A 7 26.79 -17.23 -24.72
C GLY A 7 25.68 -18.21 -25.08
N ASP A 8 25.45 -18.45 -26.37
CA ASP A 8 24.46 -19.41 -26.86
C ASP A 8 24.81 -20.87 -26.52
N LEU A 9 26.10 -21.22 -26.58
CA LEU A 9 26.58 -22.57 -26.23
C LEU A 9 26.61 -22.86 -24.73
N SER A 10 26.65 -21.81 -23.91
CA SER A 10 26.73 -21.91 -22.44
C SER A 10 25.39 -21.67 -21.73
N GLY A 11 24.33 -21.34 -22.47
CA GLY A 11 23.02 -20.94 -21.93
C GLY A 11 23.02 -19.54 -21.27
N ALA A 12 24.18 -18.92 -21.10
CA ALA A 12 24.31 -17.60 -20.47
C ALA A 12 23.64 -16.47 -21.28
N GLY A 13 23.37 -16.68 -22.57
CA GLY A 13 22.68 -15.72 -23.42
C GLY A 13 21.19 -15.53 -23.08
N ASP A 14 20.60 -16.48 -22.33
CA ASP A 14 19.17 -16.52 -22.00
C ASP A 14 18.85 -15.88 -20.64
N VAL A 15 19.83 -15.79 -19.74
CA VAL A 15 19.68 -15.18 -18.42
C VAL A 15 19.47 -13.67 -18.56
N CYS A 16 18.36 -13.18 -18.04
CA CYS A 16 18.00 -11.77 -18.05
C CYS A 16 18.63 -11.00 -16.89
N HIS A 17 18.84 -9.72 -17.15
CA HIS A 17 19.23 -8.72 -16.18
C HIS A 17 18.12 -7.69 -15.97
N VAL A 18 18.00 -7.19 -14.75
CA VAL A 18 17.04 -6.14 -14.39
C VAL A 18 17.50 -4.80 -14.94
N MET A 19 16.62 -4.12 -15.66
CA MET A 19 16.94 -2.84 -16.26
C MET A 19 16.54 -1.69 -15.33
N HIS A 20 17.49 -0.83 -14.98
CA HIS A 20 17.23 0.41 -14.22
C HIS A 20 17.21 1.67 -15.11
N ASP A 21 17.88 1.62 -16.27
CA ASP A 21 17.74 2.60 -17.34
C ASP A 21 17.07 1.92 -18.53
N PHE A 22 15.95 2.48 -18.96
CA PHE A 22 15.16 1.94 -20.07
C PHE A 22 15.56 2.54 -21.41
N SER A 23 16.35 3.60 -21.44
CA SER A 23 16.78 4.29 -22.67
C SER A 23 17.34 3.35 -23.77
N PRO A 24 18.14 2.31 -23.46
CA PRO A 24 18.67 1.40 -24.49
C PRO A 24 17.70 0.30 -24.92
N CYS A 25 16.56 0.11 -24.24
CA CYS A 25 15.65 -1.00 -24.52
C CYS A 25 14.97 -0.85 -25.88
N LEU A 26 14.90 -1.93 -26.66
CA LEU A 26 14.33 -1.92 -27.99
C LEU A 26 12.82 -1.60 -27.97
N ALA A 27 12.10 -2.01 -26.94
CA ALA A 27 10.65 -1.76 -26.89
C ALA A 27 10.23 -0.30 -26.73
N ASN A 28 11.14 0.65 -26.47
CA ASN A 28 10.81 2.07 -26.61
C ASN A 28 10.25 2.41 -28.00
N GLN A 29 10.65 1.66 -29.04
CA GLN A 29 10.17 1.83 -30.41
C GLN A 29 8.74 1.30 -30.62
N TYR A 30 8.21 0.51 -29.67
CA TYR A 30 6.90 -0.14 -29.76
C TYR A 30 5.90 0.33 -28.70
N LEU A 31 6.29 1.32 -27.88
CA LEU A 31 5.38 1.94 -26.92
C LEU A 31 4.29 2.72 -27.67
N LEU A 32 3.05 2.57 -27.21
CA LEU A 32 1.92 3.35 -27.69
C LEU A 32 1.83 4.70 -26.95
N PRO A 33 1.05 5.66 -27.47
CA PRO A 33 0.81 6.92 -26.77
C PRO A 33 0.31 6.67 -25.34
N SER A 34 0.84 7.43 -24.37
CA SER A 34 0.56 7.32 -22.92
C SER A 34 1.05 6.04 -22.23
N GLU A 35 1.75 5.16 -22.95
CA GLU A 35 2.38 3.98 -22.40
C GLU A 35 3.81 4.28 -21.91
N SER A 36 4.20 3.71 -20.78
CA SER A 36 5.51 3.85 -20.17
C SER A 36 5.95 2.52 -19.57
N ILE A 37 7.24 2.22 -19.66
CA ILE A 37 7.84 1.06 -19.02
C ILE A 37 7.80 1.24 -17.49
N MET A 38 7.28 0.23 -16.79
CA MET A 38 7.20 0.21 -15.32
C MET A 38 8.37 -0.57 -14.73
N PHE A 39 8.72 -1.70 -15.34
CA PHE A 39 9.91 -2.49 -15.06
C PHE A 39 10.26 -3.38 -16.25
N SER A 40 11.51 -3.82 -16.33
CA SER A 40 12.02 -4.58 -17.47
C SER A 40 13.13 -5.54 -17.07
N MET A 41 13.17 -6.69 -17.75
CA MET A 41 14.23 -7.68 -17.67
C MET A 41 14.71 -7.99 -19.08
N GLN A 42 16.03 -8.03 -19.30
CA GLN A 42 16.62 -8.17 -20.62
C GLN A 42 17.82 -9.11 -20.62
N SER A 43 17.85 -10.04 -21.57
CA SER A 43 19.03 -10.81 -21.95
C SER A 43 19.51 -10.41 -23.34
N THR A 44 20.51 -11.12 -23.86
CA THR A 44 20.95 -10.92 -25.26
C THR A 44 19.91 -11.43 -26.26
N LYS A 45 19.12 -12.43 -25.88
CA LYS A 45 18.10 -13.02 -26.74
C LYS A 45 16.75 -12.34 -26.60
N GLU A 46 16.35 -12.02 -25.37
CA GLU A 46 14.98 -11.62 -25.04
C GLU A 46 14.91 -10.31 -24.24
N GLU A 47 13.88 -9.51 -24.48
CA GLU A 47 13.47 -8.39 -23.63
C GLU A 47 12.04 -8.63 -23.15
N PHE A 48 11.82 -8.54 -21.84
CA PHE A 48 10.52 -8.60 -21.19
C PHE A 48 10.23 -7.24 -20.58
N MET A 49 9.37 -6.45 -21.24
CA MET A 49 9.00 -5.13 -20.79
C MET A 49 7.57 -5.07 -20.28
N PHE A 50 7.45 -4.77 -18.99
CA PHE A 50 6.17 -4.60 -18.32
C PHE A 50 5.84 -3.12 -18.31
N THR A 51 4.90 -2.71 -19.15
CA THR A 51 4.43 -1.33 -19.24
C THR A 51 3.26 -1.11 -18.30
N ASN A 52 2.67 0.08 -18.31
CA ASN A 52 1.40 0.31 -17.63
C ASN A 52 0.19 -0.31 -18.38
N HIS A 53 0.33 -0.75 -19.63
CA HIS A 53 -0.78 -1.29 -20.45
C HIS A 53 -0.62 -2.77 -20.76
N ALA A 54 0.60 -3.26 -20.92
CA ALA A 54 0.88 -4.57 -21.52
C ALA A 54 2.23 -5.15 -21.09
N LEU A 55 2.39 -6.44 -21.32
CA LEU A 55 3.70 -7.07 -21.46
C LEU A 55 4.12 -7.02 -22.94
N LEU A 56 5.28 -6.44 -23.22
CA LEU A 56 5.98 -6.57 -24.49
C LEU A 56 7.08 -7.61 -24.34
N LYS A 57 6.98 -8.71 -25.08
CA LYS A 57 8.03 -9.72 -25.19
C LYS A 57 8.72 -9.56 -26.54
N ILE A 58 10.00 -9.23 -26.54
CA ILE A 58 10.82 -9.16 -27.75
C ILE A 58 11.82 -10.29 -27.71
N SER A 59 11.82 -11.18 -28.70
CA SER A 59 12.70 -12.36 -28.71
C SER A 59 13.44 -12.54 -30.04
N GLY A 60 14.69 -12.96 -29.97
CA GLY A 60 15.49 -13.38 -31.13
C GLY A 60 15.71 -14.89 -31.13
N SER A 61 15.90 -15.48 -32.31
CA SER A 61 16.20 -16.91 -32.44
C SER A 61 17.53 -17.34 -31.83
N ASN A 62 18.47 -16.41 -31.62
CA ASN A 62 19.76 -16.62 -30.94
C ASN A 62 20.31 -15.28 -30.41
N SER A 63 21.47 -15.27 -29.74
CA SER A 63 22.04 -14.03 -29.15
C SER A 63 22.65 -13.08 -30.18
N THR A 64 22.94 -13.56 -31.39
CA THR A 64 23.66 -12.78 -32.42
C THR A 64 22.75 -12.22 -33.50
N THR A 65 21.53 -12.73 -33.62
CA THR A 65 20.56 -12.27 -34.60
C THR A 65 20.07 -10.86 -34.26
N THR A 66 20.00 -10.03 -35.30
CA THR A 66 19.36 -8.72 -35.26
C THR A 66 17.86 -8.80 -35.52
N ARG A 67 17.36 -9.93 -36.07
CA ARG A 67 15.94 -10.16 -36.29
C ARG A 67 15.27 -10.52 -34.97
N LYS A 68 14.35 -9.67 -34.52
CA LYS A 68 13.56 -9.88 -33.30
C LYS A 68 12.06 -9.96 -33.63
N LEU A 69 11.34 -10.79 -32.89
CA LEU A 69 9.87 -10.89 -32.89
C LEU A 69 9.34 -10.15 -31.68
N THR A 70 8.42 -9.20 -31.89
CA THR A 70 7.74 -8.46 -30.83
C THR A 70 6.33 -9.00 -30.64
N GLU A 71 6.04 -9.54 -29.46
CA GLU A 71 4.72 -9.98 -29.01
C GLU A 71 4.19 -8.99 -27.97
N ARG A 72 2.91 -8.63 -28.05
CA ARG A 72 2.20 -7.75 -27.10
C ARG A 72 1.07 -8.51 -26.43
N PHE A 73 0.99 -8.39 -25.11
CA PHE A 73 -0.08 -8.96 -24.30
C PHE A 73 -0.70 -7.85 -23.45
N ASP A 74 -1.82 -7.28 -23.91
CA ASP A 74 -2.49 -6.19 -23.21
C ASP A 74 -3.20 -6.68 -21.95
N TYR A 75 -2.92 -6.07 -20.80
CA TYR A 75 -3.49 -6.46 -19.51
C TYR A 75 -5.01 -6.33 -19.43
N ARG A 76 -5.60 -5.53 -20.31
CA ARG A 76 -7.06 -5.38 -20.41
C ARG A 76 -7.74 -6.66 -20.85
N ASN A 77 -7.08 -7.43 -21.71
CA ASN A 77 -7.65 -8.61 -22.37
C ASN A 77 -7.00 -9.90 -21.87
N GLU A 78 -5.70 -9.84 -21.54
CA GLU A 78 -4.90 -10.99 -21.15
C GLU A 78 -4.65 -10.97 -19.64
N THR A 79 -5.38 -11.82 -18.92
CA THR A 79 -5.25 -11.95 -17.46
C THR A 79 -3.98 -12.71 -17.11
N ILE A 80 -3.18 -12.16 -16.19
CA ILE A 80 -2.04 -12.84 -15.60
C ILE A 80 -2.55 -13.85 -14.58
N THR A 81 -2.04 -15.08 -14.62
CA THR A 81 -2.39 -16.15 -13.67
C THR A 81 -1.18 -17.04 -13.38
N SER A 82 -1.31 -17.90 -12.37
CA SER A 82 -0.32 -18.94 -12.06
C SER A 82 1.10 -18.39 -11.85
N VAL A 83 1.22 -17.23 -11.18
CA VAL A 83 2.51 -16.60 -10.91
C VAL A 83 3.30 -17.46 -9.90
N LYS A 84 4.55 -17.77 -10.23
CA LYS A 84 5.45 -18.61 -9.44
C LYS A 84 6.85 -17.99 -9.46
N PHE A 85 7.61 -18.29 -8.42
CA PHE A 85 9.00 -17.91 -8.27
C PHE A 85 9.84 -19.11 -7.86
N GLU A 86 10.99 -19.27 -8.49
CA GLU A 86 11.99 -20.28 -8.18
C GLU A 86 13.28 -19.57 -7.81
N THR A 87 13.72 -19.73 -6.55
CA THR A 87 14.96 -19.09 -6.06
C THR A 87 16.19 -19.80 -6.63
N ALA A 88 17.28 -19.06 -6.80
CA ALA A 88 18.55 -19.67 -7.16
C ALA A 88 19.06 -20.58 -6.03
N GLY A 89 19.41 -21.83 -6.36
CA GLY A 89 20.12 -22.72 -5.46
C GLY A 89 21.57 -22.27 -5.22
N LEU A 90 22.32 -23.08 -4.46
CA LEU A 90 23.69 -22.72 -4.08
C LEU A 90 24.61 -22.56 -5.31
N VAL A 91 24.47 -23.47 -6.28
CA VAL A 91 25.32 -23.56 -7.49
C VAL A 91 24.70 -22.82 -8.68
N ASP A 92 23.38 -22.58 -8.66
CA ASP A 92 22.65 -21.96 -9.75
C ASP A 92 23.07 -20.50 -9.95
N ARG A 93 22.95 -20.04 -11.21
CA ARG A 93 23.37 -18.69 -11.63
C ARG A 93 22.20 -17.71 -11.74
N ASP A 94 21.00 -18.23 -11.68
CA ASP A 94 19.74 -17.56 -11.94
C ASP A 94 18.65 -18.03 -10.98
N CYS A 95 17.65 -17.16 -10.84
CA CYS A 95 16.34 -17.46 -10.28
C CYS A 95 15.32 -17.32 -11.42
N GLU A 96 14.12 -17.87 -11.26
CA GLU A 96 13.17 -17.91 -12.36
C GLU A 96 11.78 -17.41 -11.94
N ILE A 97 11.21 -16.51 -12.76
CA ILE A 97 9.82 -16.06 -12.64
C ILE A 97 8.98 -16.79 -13.70
N LYS A 98 7.91 -17.47 -13.27
CA LYS A 98 6.99 -18.19 -14.17
C LYS A 98 5.58 -17.66 -14.02
N PHE A 99 4.86 -17.44 -15.11
CA PHE A 99 3.44 -17.08 -15.07
C PHE A 99 2.75 -17.44 -16.38
N LYS A 100 1.43 -17.32 -16.41
CA LYS A 100 0.63 -17.33 -17.63
C LYS A 100 0.04 -15.96 -17.84
N ILE A 101 -0.01 -15.51 -19.09
CA ILE A 101 -0.75 -14.30 -19.49
C ILE A 101 -1.64 -14.69 -20.67
N GLY A 102 -2.95 -14.66 -20.43
CA GLY A 102 -3.89 -15.26 -21.37
C GLY A 102 -3.65 -16.76 -21.57
N GLY A 103 -3.55 -17.17 -22.83
CA GLY A 103 -3.18 -18.54 -23.21
C GLY A 103 -1.67 -18.85 -23.20
N LYS A 104 -0.80 -17.85 -22.99
CA LYS A 104 0.65 -18.01 -23.12
C LYS A 104 1.31 -18.28 -21.76
N SER A 105 2.23 -19.25 -21.72
CA SER A 105 3.13 -19.46 -20.57
C SER A 105 4.43 -18.70 -20.78
N VAL A 106 4.88 -18.01 -19.74
CA VAL A 106 6.11 -17.20 -19.72
C VAL A 106 7.02 -17.70 -18.60
N SER A 107 8.30 -17.88 -18.93
CA SER A 107 9.42 -18.20 -18.04
C SER A 107 10.49 -17.14 -18.26
N ILE A 108 11.03 -16.58 -17.18
CA ILE A 108 12.08 -15.57 -17.24
C ILE A 108 13.15 -15.97 -16.24
N ASP A 109 14.30 -16.43 -16.73
CA ASP A 109 15.50 -16.62 -15.94
C ASP A 109 16.15 -15.27 -15.67
N VAL A 110 16.38 -14.94 -14.41
CA VAL A 110 16.94 -13.67 -13.95
C VAL A 110 18.20 -13.94 -13.16
N ALA A 111 19.27 -13.19 -13.44
CA ALA A 111 20.56 -13.37 -12.77
C ALA A 111 20.42 -13.38 -11.24
N LYS A 112 21.07 -14.34 -10.58
CA LYS A 112 21.02 -14.53 -9.11
C LYS A 112 21.39 -13.28 -8.31
N ALA A 113 22.27 -12.44 -8.86
CA ALA A 113 22.65 -11.18 -8.24
C ALA A 113 21.47 -10.20 -8.08
N GLU A 114 20.43 -10.35 -8.90
CA GLU A 114 19.25 -9.49 -8.95
C GLU A 114 18.00 -10.21 -8.40
N GLN A 115 18.19 -11.33 -7.69
CA GLN A 115 17.09 -12.13 -7.15
C GLN A 115 16.14 -11.30 -6.26
N ALA A 116 16.66 -10.30 -5.53
CA ALA A 116 15.83 -9.43 -4.69
C ALA A 116 14.83 -8.60 -5.53
N ASP A 117 15.29 -7.99 -6.62
CA ASP A 117 14.44 -7.25 -7.54
C ASP A 117 13.45 -8.19 -8.26
N ALA A 118 13.93 -9.38 -8.66
CA ALA A 118 13.08 -10.40 -9.27
C ALA A 118 11.95 -10.87 -8.32
N GLN A 119 12.22 -10.98 -7.02
CA GLN A 119 11.22 -11.28 -6.00
C GLN A 119 10.18 -10.16 -5.88
N ASP A 120 10.59 -8.90 -5.99
CA ASP A 120 9.65 -7.78 -5.98
C ASP A 120 8.79 -7.76 -7.25
N PHE A 121 9.36 -8.05 -8.42
CA PHE A 121 8.59 -8.22 -9.66
C PHE A 121 7.58 -9.37 -9.56
N TYR A 122 7.98 -10.51 -8.97
CA TYR A 122 7.06 -11.61 -8.67
C TYR A 122 5.85 -11.13 -7.83
N LYS A 123 6.11 -10.40 -6.75
CA LYS A 123 5.03 -9.88 -5.87
C LYS A 123 4.13 -8.91 -6.62
N VAL A 124 4.69 -7.99 -7.42
CA VAL A 124 3.91 -7.05 -8.25
C VAL A 124 3.04 -7.79 -9.27
N LEU A 125 3.58 -8.82 -9.94
CA LEU A 125 2.82 -9.64 -10.88
C LEU A 125 1.69 -10.42 -10.21
N GLU A 126 1.93 -10.96 -9.02
CA GLU A 126 0.91 -11.62 -8.20
C GLU A 126 -0.19 -10.64 -7.77
N MET A 127 0.16 -9.43 -7.35
CA MET A 127 -0.81 -8.38 -7.02
C MET A 127 -1.63 -7.97 -8.25
N LEU A 128 -0.99 -7.81 -9.40
CA LEU A 128 -1.66 -7.46 -10.66
C LEU A 128 -2.61 -8.57 -11.11
N SER A 129 -2.18 -9.84 -11.01
CA SER A 129 -3.02 -11.01 -11.27
C SER A 129 -4.28 -10.99 -10.42
N ARG A 130 -4.16 -10.77 -9.10
CA ARG A 130 -5.31 -10.68 -8.19
C ARG A 130 -6.26 -9.56 -8.59
N ARG A 131 -5.73 -8.38 -8.92
CA ARG A 131 -6.55 -7.25 -9.37
C ARG A 131 -7.31 -7.55 -10.67
N GLN A 132 -6.67 -8.18 -11.65
CA GLN A 132 -7.34 -8.60 -12.88
C GLN A 132 -8.44 -9.63 -12.61
N ILE A 133 -8.20 -10.59 -11.71
CA ILE A 133 -9.21 -11.59 -11.33
C ILE A 133 -10.40 -10.94 -10.59
N GLU A 134 -10.14 -10.02 -9.67
CA GLU A 134 -11.18 -9.23 -8.98
C GLU A 134 -12.05 -8.46 -9.98
N ASN A 135 -11.40 -7.81 -10.95
CA ASN A 135 -12.07 -7.09 -12.03
C ASN A 135 -12.97 -8.01 -12.88
N ASN A 136 -12.46 -9.18 -13.28
CA ASN A 136 -13.22 -10.16 -14.06
C ASN A 136 -14.44 -10.67 -13.28
N ARG A 137 -14.27 -10.99 -11.99
CA ARG A 137 -15.39 -11.39 -11.11
C ARG A 137 -16.43 -10.29 -10.96
N ALA A 138 -16.01 -9.04 -10.81
CA ALA A 138 -16.92 -7.90 -10.71
C ALA A 138 -17.72 -7.70 -12.01
N TRP A 139 -17.09 -7.93 -13.17
CA TRP A 139 -17.77 -7.92 -14.46
C TRP A 139 -18.80 -9.05 -14.59
N GLU A 140 -18.41 -10.29 -14.27
CA GLU A 140 -19.31 -11.46 -14.28
C GLU A 140 -20.50 -11.26 -13.35
N HIS A 141 -20.26 -10.81 -12.12
CA HIS A 141 -21.30 -10.49 -11.16
C HIS A 141 -22.26 -9.42 -11.70
N GLY A 142 -21.73 -8.35 -12.33
CA GLY A 142 -22.57 -7.30 -12.89
C GLY A 142 -23.42 -7.79 -14.07
N CYS A 143 -22.87 -8.62 -14.94
CA CYS A 143 -23.61 -9.25 -16.04
C CYS A 143 -24.74 -10.16 -15.51
N LEU A 144 -24.47 -10.97 -14.48
CA LEU A 144 -25.47 -11.82 -13.85
C LEU A 144 -26.56 -11.00 -13.15
N ALA A 145 -26.18 -9.95 -12.42
CA ALA A 145 -27.12 -9.05 -11.76
C ALA A 145 -28.04 -8.37 -12.79
N LEU A 146 -27.48 -7.91 -13.91
CA LEU A 146 -28.26 -7.31 -14.98
C LEU A 146 -29.23 -8.31 -15.62
N LYS A 147 -28.78 -9.54 -15.88
CA LYS A 147 -29.64 -10.62 -16.41
C LYS A 147 -30.84 -10.87 -15.50
N HIS A 148 -30.60 -11.07 -14.19
CA HIS A 148 -31.67 -11.34 -13.24
C HIS A 148 -32.60 -10.13 -13.03
N SER A 149 -32.06 -8.91 -13.10
CA SER A 149 -32.87 -7.69 -13.03
C SER A 149 -33.82 -7.58 -14.24
N SER A 150 -33.33 -7.92 -15.43
CA SER A 150 -34.15 -7.97 -16.65
C SER A 150 -35.27 -9.02 -16.55
N GLU A 151 -34.96 -10.22 -16.08
CA GLU A 151 -35.95 -11.30 -15.85
C GLU A 151 -37.03 -10.88 -14.85
N ALA A 152 -36.66 -10.21 -13.75
CA ALA A 152 -37.61 -9.72 -12.75
C ALA A 152 -38.54 -8.62 -13.29
N LEU A 153 -38.01 -7.69 -14.08
CA LEU A 153 -38.80 -6.61 -14.69
C LEU A 153 -39.80 -7.15 -15.73
N TYR A 154 -39.38 -8.11 -16.56
CA TYR A 154 -40.25 -8.77 -17.53
C TYR A 154 -41.48 -9.43 -16.87
N LEU A 155 -41.32 -10.00 -15.67
CA LEU A 155 -42.41 -10.61 -14.92
C LEU A 155 -43.40 -9.61 -14.32
N THR A 156 -43.07 -8.32 -14.29
CA THR A 156 -43.81 -7.30 -13.53
C THR A 156 -44.48 -6.22 -14.40
N GLU A 157 -44.02 -5.99 -15.64
CA GLU A 157 -44.40 -4.81 -16.44
C GLU A 157 -45.18 -5.18 -17.73
N ASN A 158 -46.49 -4.92 -17.77
CA ASN A 158 -47.40 -5.21 -18.90
C ASN A 158 -47.67 -4.02 -19.85
N SER A 159 -47.09 -2.83 -19.60
CA SER A 159 -47.55 -1.56 -20.22
C SER A 159 -46.63 -0.95 -21.29
N GLY A 160 -45.42 -1.49 -21.52
CA GLY A 160 -44.55 -1.12 -22.66
C GLY A 160 -43.98 0.32 -22.70
N GLN A 161 -44.44 1.24 -21.84
CA GLN A 161 -44.10 2.67 -21.90
C GLN A 161 -42.82 3.07 -21.15
N THR A 162 -42.20 2.17 -20.37
CA THR A 162 -41.01 2.45 -19.53
C THR A 162 -39.67 1.97 -20.14
N LEU A 163 -39.71 1.27 -21.28
CA LEU A 163 -38.54 0.54 -21.82
C LEU A 163 -37.36 1.42 -22.24
N ILE A 164 -37.61 2.59 -22.85
CA ILE A 164 -36.53 3.42 -23.42
C ILE A 164 -35.63 3.96 -22.29
N LYS A 165 -36.23 4.54 -21.24
CA LYS A 165 -35.48 5.11 -20.11
C LYS A 165 -34.69 4.03 -19.34
N GLN A 166 -35.30 2.87 -19.11
CA GLN A 166 -34.63 1.73 -18.46
C GLN A 166 -33.45 1.21 -19.31
N THR A 167 -33.57 1.24 -20.64
CA THR A 167 -32.51 0.84 -21.56
C THR A 167 -31.31 1.80 -21.48
N ASP A 168 -31.55 3.11 -21.46
CA ASP A 168 -30.49 4.12 -21.38
C ASP A 168 -29.74 4.06 -20.04
N GLU A 169 -30.47 3.91 -18.93
CA GLU A 169 -29.88 3.75 -17.59
C GLU A 169 -29.05 2.46 -17.50
N THR A 170 -29.57 1.36 -18.03
CA THR A 170 -28.85 0.07 -18.11
C THR A 170 -27.58 0.18 -18.94
N SER A 171 -27.67 0.80 -20.13
CA SER A 171 -26.54 0.99 -21.04
C SER A 171 -25.44 1.86 -20.41
N THR A 172 -25.84 2.91 -19.70
CA THR A 172 -24.92 3.77 -18.96
C THR A 172 -24.23 2.98 -17.85
N TRP A 173 -24.99 2.26 -17.04
CA TRP A 173 -24.46 1.48 -15.93
C TRP A 173 -23.49 0.38 -16.38
N ILE A 174 -23.83 -0.39 -17.41
CA ILE A 174 -22.95 -1.45 -17.93
C ILE A 174 -21.68 -0.87 -18.56
N GLY A 175 -21.79 0.28 -19.24
CA GLY A 175 -20.66 1.02 -19.78
C GLY A 175 -19.71 1.51 -18.69
N GLU A 176 -20.23 2.02 -17.57
CA GLU A 176 -19.43 2.42 -16.41
C GLU A 176 -18.80 1.23 -15.69
N LEU A 177 -19.53 0.11 -15.56
CA LEU A 177 -18.97 -1.12 -15.01
C LEU A 177 -17.79 -1.60 -15.87
N TYR A 178 -17.98 -1.66 -17.19
CA TYR A 178 -16.95 -2.08 -18.13
C TYR A 178 -15.68 -1.21 -18.04
N LYS A 179 -15.84 0.12 -17.96
CA LYS A 179 -14.70 1.05 -17.77
C LYS A 179 -13.92 0.77 -16.48
N ARG A 180 -14.62 0.42 -15.39
CA ARG A 180 -13.99 0.13 -14.08
C ARG A 180 -13.30 -1.22 -14.05
N THR A 181 -13.89 -2.25 -14.67
CA THR A 181 -13.37 -3.62 -14.64
C THR A 181 -12.36 -3.91 -15.75
N HIS A 182 -12.34 -3.14 -16.82
CA HIS A 182 -11.40 -3.33 -17.94
C HIS A 182 -10.54 -2.08 -18.14
N PRO A 183 -9.75 -1.67 -17.13
CA PRO A 183 -8.88 -0.53 -17.28
C PRO A 183 -7.83 -0.82 -18.37
N LEU A 184 -7.61 0.16 -19.24
CA LEU A 184 -6.52 0.11 -20.22
C LEU A 184 -5.16 0.27 -19.54
N CYS A 185 -5.13 0.99 -18.42
CA CYS A 185 -3.92 1.41 -17.74
C CYS A 185 -3.90 0.97 -16.28
N TYR A 186 -2.84 0.26 -15.90
CA TYR A 186 -2.54 -0.21 -14.55
C TYR A 186 -1.41 0.60 -13.89
N ARG A 187 -1.03 1.78 -14.42
CA ARG A 187 0.10 2.59 -13.91
C ARG A 187 0.01 2.85 -12.41
N GLU A 188 -1.14 3.37 -11.96
CA GLU A 188 -1.34 3.72 -10.55
C GLU A 188 -1.27 2.47 -9.65
N PHE A 189 -1.86 1.37 -10.11
CA PHE A 189 -1.86 0.10 -9.39
C PHE A 189 -0.43 -0.46 -9.25
N ILE A 190 0.31 -0.57 -10.37
CA ILE A 190 1.68 -1.10 -10.38
C ILE A 190 2.60 -0.21 -9.55
N THR A 191 2.46 1.12 -9.66
CA THR A 191 3.24 2.06 -8.86
C THR A 191 2.95 1.91 -7.36
N GLY A 192 1.67 1.80 -7.01
CA GLY A 192 1.23 1.57 -5.63
C GLY A 192 1.76 0.26 -5.06
N ALA A 193 1.76 -0.81 -5.85
CA ALA A 193 2.31 -2.10 -5.46
C ALA A 193 3.80 -2.00 -5.08
N PHE A 194 4.63 -1.37 -5.91
CA PHE A 194 6.04 -1.16 -5.57
C PHE A 194 6.25 -0.30 -4.31
N GLN A 195 5.39 0.70 -4.09
CA GLN A 195 5.46 1.52 -2.88
C GLN A 195 5.10 0.71 -1.63
N GLU A 196 4.07 -0.13 -1.71
CA GLU A 196 3.66 -1.02 -0.63
C GLU A 196 4.77 -2.01 -0.25
N LEU A 197 5.42 -2.63 -1.25
CA LEU A 197 6.54 -3.55 -1.02
C LEU A 197 7.71 -2.85 -0.30
N LYS A 198 8.08 -1.64 -0.74
CA LYS A 198 9.12 -0.84 -0.08
C LYS A 198 8.77 -0.50 1.36
N LEU A 199 7.49 -0.26 1.67
CA LEU A 199 7.00 0.00 3.02
C LEU A 199 7.10 -1.26 3.89
N VAL A 200 6.70 -2.42 3.37
CA VAL A 200 6.83 -3.71 4.06
C VAL A 200 8.29 -3.99 4.42
N ASP A 201 9.22 -3.85 3.48
CA ASP A 201 10.66 -4.04 3.73
C ASP A 201 11.20 -3.09 4.81
N LYS A 202 10.71 -1.85 4.82
CA LYS A 202 11.08 -0.87 5.84
C LYS A 202 10.57 -1.31 7.22
N MET A 203 9.33 -1.80 7.30
CA MET A 203 8.73 -2.31 8.53
C MET A 203 9.45 -3.56 9.06
N GLU A 204 9.77 -4.52 8.20
CA GLU A 204 10.53 -5.72 8.57
C GLU A 204 11.93 -5.37 9.08
N ARG A 205 12.64 -4.45 8.40
CA ARG A 205 13.94 -3.96 8.88
C ARG A 205 13.84 -3.30 10.26
N PHE A 206 12.80 -2.51 10.51
CA PHE A 206 12.56 -1.95 11.85
C PHE A 206 12.29 -3.04 12.89
N GLN A 207 11.53 -4.07 12.56
CA GLN A 207 11.28 -5.20 13.48
C GLN A 207 12.56 -5.99 13.77
N ILE A 208 13.38 -6.29 12.75
CA ILE A 208 14.66 -7.01 12.91
C ILE A 208 15.67 -6.19 13.73
N GLN A 209 15.77 -4.88 13.50
CA GLN A 209 16.64 -4.00 14.29
C GLN A 209 16.21 -3.96 15.77
N ASN A 210 14.90 -3.94 16.03
CA ASN A 210 14.37 -4.03 17.39
C ASN A 210 14.53 -5.43 18.02
N LEU A 211 14.61 -6.50 17.23
CA LEU A 211 14.95 -7.86 17.71
C LEU A 211 16.45 -8.05 18.00
N ARG A 212 17.35 -7.25 17.40
CA ARG A 212 18.80 -7.35 17.60
C ARG A 212 19.33 -6.55 18.80
N LEU A 213 18.54 -5.62 19.34
CA LEU A 213 18.85 -4.96 20.62
C LEU A 213 17.98 -5.55 21.73
N GLY A 214 18.56 -6.47 22.51
CA GLY A 214 17.98 -6.88 23.79
C GLY A 214 18.17 -8.34 24.10
N ALA A 215 19.19 -8.64 24.90
CA ALA A 215 19.18 -9.82 25.74
C ALA A 215 17.87 -9.84 26.57
N LEU A 216 17.01 -10.82 26.34
CA LEU A 216 15.81 -11.07 27.13
C LEU A 216 15.69 -12.58 27.45
N PRO A 217 15.27 -12.94 28.68
CA PRO A 217 15.46 -14.26 29.26
C PRO A 217 14.53 -15.35 28.69
N PHE A 218 14.91 -16.61 28.93
CA PHE A 218 14.35 -17.87 28.40
C PHE A 218 12.82 -17.97 28.35
N ALA A 219 12.09 -17.28 29.25
CA ALA A 219 10.63 -17.27 29.32
C ALA A 219 9.93 -16.59 28.13
N LEU A 220 10.62 -15.76 27.33
CA LEU A 220 10.03 -15.11 26.14
C LEU A 220 10.15 -15.94 24.87
N ARG A 221 11.02 -16.98 24.85
CA ARG A 221 11.16 -17.89 23.70
C ARG A 221 9.94 -18.80 23.53
N ALA A 222 9.27 -19.18 24.63
CA ALA A 222 8.06 -20.00 24.59
C ALA A 222 6.84 -19.29 23.99
N LYS A 223 6.75 -17.96 24.11
CA LYS A 223 5.64 -17.17 23.52
C LYS A 223 5.76 -16.97 22.01
N VAL A 224 6.99 -16.93 21.47
CA VAL A 224 7.21 -16.80 20.02
C VAL A 224 6.93 -18.13 19.30
N LEU A 225 7.28 -19.27 19.89
CA LEU A 225 6.89 -20.58 19.34
C LEU A 225 5.38 -20.84 19.44
N PHE A 226 4.72 -20.36 20.50
CA PHE A 226 3.26 -20.52 20.64
C PHE A 226 2.48 -19.70 19.61
N LEU A 227 2.98 -18.52 19.20
CA LEU A 227 2.37 -17.73 18.13
C LEU A 227 2.55 -18.36 16.74
N ALA A 228 3.64 -19.09 16.51
CA ALA A 228 3.88 -19.81 15.26
C ALA A 228 3.00 -21.06 15.11
N LEU A 229 2.60 -21.70 16.21
CA LEU A 229 1.72 -22.88 16.17
C LEU A 229 0.23 -22.50 15.98
N VAL A 230 -0.17 -21.31 16.45
CA VAL A 230 -1.58 -20.85 16.43
C VAL A 230 -2.04 -20.35 15.06
N LEU A 231 -1.13 -20.08 14.11
CA LEU A 231 -1.51 -19.68 12.75
C LEU A 231 -1.89 -20.84 11.82
N HIS A 232 -1.92 -22.10 12.29
CA HIS A 232 -2.14 -23.23 11.37
C HIS A 232 -3.43 -24.05 11.50
N LEU A 233 -4.31 -23.91 12.51
CA LEU A 233 -5.55 -24.71 12.54
C LEU A 233 -6.72 -24.03 13.31
N ALA A 234 -7.88 -23.90 12.67
CA ALA A 234 -9.21 -23.72 13.30
C ALA A 234 -9.91 -25.11 13.37
N PRO A 235 -10.95 -25.43 14.21
CA PRO A 235 -12.12 -24.58 14.53
C PRO A 235 -12.87 -24.73 15.92
N GLN A 236 -13.77 -23.76 16.21
CA GLN A 236 -15.07 -23.77 16.94
C GLN A 236 -15.24 -23.89 18.49
N THR A 237 -16.05 -22.93 19.02
CA THR A 237 -17.06 -22.93 20.12
C THR A 237 -16.79 -22.42 21.57
N ARG A 238 -17.50 -21.31 21.88
CA ARG A 238 -18.20 -20.81 23.11
C ARG A 238 -17.55 -20.90 24.52
N SER A 239 -17.33 -19.74 25.16
CA SER A 239 -18.17 -19.16 26.25
C SER A 239 -17.48 -17.95 26.93
N SER A 240 -18.30 -17.17 27.63
CA SER A 240 -18.14 -15.82 28.21
C SER A 240 -17.18 -15.65 29.39
N ALA A 241 -16.51 -14.49 29.50
CA ALA A 241 -16.66 -13.52 30.62
C ALA A 241 -15.56 -12.43 30.60
N ASP A 242 -15.92 -11.27 31.16
CA ASP A 242 -15.20 -10.01 31.35
C ASP A 242 -13.74 -10.08 31.82
N GLU A 243 -12.86 -9.24 31.25
CA GLU A 243 -12.31 -8.03 31.92
C GLU A 243 -11.10 -7.41 31.16
N LYS A 244 -11.20 -6.09 30.93
CA LYS A 244 -10.15 -5.04 30.96
C LYS A 244 -8.77 -5.27 30.30
N SER A 245 -8.54 -4.55 29.21
CA SER A 245 -7.25 -3.93 28.82
C SER A 245 -6.75 -2.92 29.89
N PRO A 246 -5.54 -2.31 29.85
CA PRO A 246 -4.41 -2.37 28.88
C PRO A 246 -3.04 -2.60 29.62
N SER A 247 -1.83 -2.68 29.03
CA SER A 247 -1.10 -1.63 28.32
C SER A 247 0.32 -2.06 27.89
N ARG A 248 0.68 -1.62 26.68
CA ARG A 248 2.02 -1.49 26.09
C ARG A 248 3.02 -0.75 26.99
N SER A 249 4.29 -1.15 26.92
CA SER A 249 5.42 -0.22 27.02
C SER A 249 6.16 -0.13 25.68
N LYS A 250 5.96 1.01 25.00
CA LYS A 250 6.84 1.57 23.96
C LYS A 250 7.99 2.27 24.66
N GLU A 251 9.18 2.26 24.06
CA GLU A 251 10.23 3.23 24.37
C GLU A 251 10.34 4.25 23.21
N SER A 252 10.55 5.51 23.58
CA SER A 252 10.09 6.73 22.88
C SER A 252 11.23 7.62 22.38
N PRO A 253 11.00 8.46 21.35
CA PRO A 253 11.55 9.82 21.27
C PRO A 253 10.51 10.87 21.72
N LYS A 254 10.97 11.88 22.46
CA LYS A 254 10.18 12.90 23.17
C LYS A 254 9.91 14.15 22.31
N SER A 255 8.87 14.16 21.49
CA SER A 255 8.26 15.41 20.99
C SER A 255 6.75 15.41 21.26
N LYS A 256 6.21 16.56 21.68
CA LYS A 256 4.77 16.71 21.92
C LYS A 256 4.05 16.61 20.57
N PRO A 257 2.93 15.87 20.46
CA PRO A 257 2.17 15.79 19.22
C PRO A 257 1.57 17.15 18.87
N VAL A 258 1.53 17.46 17.58
CA VAL A 258 1.03 18.73 17.05
C VAL A 258 -0.44 18.57 16.72
N THR A 259 -1.29 19.43 17.28
CA THR A 259 -2.75 19.31 17.16
C THR A 259 -3.33 20.35 16.22
N LEU A 260 -4.16 19.90 15.29
CA LEU A 260 -5.00 20.73 14.44
C LEU A 260 -6.46 20.59 14.86
N ARG A 261 -7.20 21.68 14.85
CA ARG A 261 -8.65 21.70 15.02
C ARG A 261 -9.32 21.78 13.66
N VAL A 262 -10.17 20.80 13.37
CA VAL A 262 -11.00 20.71 12.16
C VAL A 262 -12.43 21.04 12.54
N GLU A 263 -12.99 22.08 11.94
CA GLU A 263 -14.34 22.57 12.21
C GLU A 263 -15.23 22.47 10.97
N ASN A 264 -16.54 22.63 11.19
CA ASN A 264 -17.58 22.58 10.16
C ASN A 264 -17.84 21.18 9.58
N LEU A 265 -17.57 20.13 10.37
CA LEU A 265 -17.87 18.74 9.97
C LEU A 265 -19.38 18.47 10.01
N THR A 266 -19.86 17.65 9.06
CA THR A 266 -21.22 17.08 9.13
C THR A 266 -21.29 16.01 10.23
N ARG A 267 -22.50 15.56 10.56
CA ARG A 267 -22.70 14.48 11.54
C ARG A 267 -22.35 13.09 11.00
N ASN A 268 -22.16 12.96 9.69
CA ASN A 268 -21.82 11.68 9.05
C ASN A 268 -20.31 11.41 9.05
N VAL A 269 -19.49 12.43 9.33
CA VAL A 269 -18.04 12.27 9.40
C VAL A 269 -17.67 11.69 10.77
N ASN A 270 -17.00 10.53 10.75
CA ASN A 270 -16.50 9.85 11.94
C ASN A 270 -14.97 10.01 12.05
N ALA A 271 -14.39 9.50 13.14
CA ALA A 271 -12.95 9.56 13.39
C ALA A 271 -12.12 8.78 12.34
N ASP A 272 -12.69 7.72 11.77
CA ASP A 272 -12.00 6.87 10.79
C ASP A 272 -11.87 7.57 9.44
N HIS A 273 -12.92 8.25 8.97
CA HIS A 273 -12.88 9.09 7.77
C HIS A 273 -11.83 10.20 7.92
N LEU A 274 -11.77 10.86 9.09
CA LEU A 274 -10.75 11.88 9.33
C LEU A 274 -9.35 11.28 9.39
N ARG A 275 -9.17 10.11 9.99
CA ARG A 275 -7.89 9.41 10.02
C ARG A 275 -7.42 9.03 8.62
N GLU A 276 -8.32 8.60 7.74
CA GLU A 276 -8.01 8.24 6.37
C GLU A 276 -7.64 9.48 5.52
N ILE A 277 -8.46 10.53 5.60
CA ILE A 277 -8.24 11.76 4.83
C ILE A 277 -6.97 12.49 5.29
N PHE A 278 -6.84 12.73 6.60
CA PHE A 278 -5.67 13.41 7.15
C PHE A 278 -4.43 12.51 7.17
N GLY A 279 -4.61 11.19 7.11
CA GLY A 279 -3.55 10.20 6.99
C GLY A 279 -2.74 10.31 5.69
N LYS A 280 -3.32 10.91 4.63
CA LYS A 280 -2.59 11.20 3.37
C LYS A 280 -1.45 12.21 3.55
N PHE A 281 -1.55 13.08 4.55
CA PHE A 281 -0.58 14.16 4.80
C PHE A 281 0.45 13.80 5.86
N GLY A 282 0.22 12.75 6.66
CA GLY A 282 1.18 12.25 7.63
C GLY A 282 0.56 11.33 8.69
N LEU A 283 1.39 10.89 9.64
CA LEU A 283 0.97 9.94 10.67
C LEU A 283 0.07 10.59 11.71
N VAL A 284 -1.23 10.28 11.65
CA VAL A 284 -2.23 10.71 12.64
C VAL A 284 -2.14 9.85 13.90
N VAL A 285 -1.64 10.46 14.98
CA VAL A 285 -1.47 9.85 16.30
C VAL A 285 -2.81 9.71 17.02
N ARG A 286 -3.68 10.73 16.92
CA ARG A 286 -4.99 10.75 17.60
C ARG A 286 -5.99 11.58 16.81
N VAL A 287 -7.25 11.15 16.84
CA VAL A 287 -8.40 11.94 16.37
C VAL A 287 -9.42 11.96 17.49
N ASP A 288 -9.76 13.14 17.98
CA ASP A 288 -10.80 13.33 19.00
C ASP A 288 -11.99 14.03 18.36
N MET A 289 -13.13 13.35 18.29
CA MET A 289 -14.37 13.94 17.79
C MET A 289 -15.05 14.74 18.90
N ALA A 290 -15.43 15.97 18.61
CA ALA A 290 -16.23 16.83 19.47
C ALA A 290 -17.51 17.24 18.72
N VAL A 291 -18.64 16.69 19.16
CA VAL A 291 -19.96 16.99 18.60
C VAL A 291 -20.75 17.84 19.60
N PRO A 292 -20.55 19.17 19.66
CA PRO A 292 -21.41 20.03 20.46
C PRO A 292 -22.83 20.06 19.86
N LYS A 293 -23.77 20.77 20.51
CA LYS A 293 -25.17 20.96 20.07
C LYS A 293 -25.32 21.77 18.75
N GLY A 294 -24.47 21.51 17.76
CA GLY A 294 -24.34 22.22 16.49
C GLY A 294 -23.51 21.41 15.48
N LYS A 295 -22.63 22.10 14.74
CA LYS A 295 -21.74 21.46 13.75
C LYS A 295 -20.64 20.67 14.44
N ALA A 296 -20.27 19.52 13.88
CA ALA A 296 -19.23 18.69 14.45
C ALA A 296 -17.85 19.33 14.25
N SER A 297 -16.95 19.07 15.19
CA SER A 297 -15.55 19.49 15.15
C SER A 297 -14.67 18.32 15.60
N ALA A 298 -13.42 18.32 15.22
CA ALA A 298 -12.47 17.28 15.61
C ALA A 298 -11.09 17.87 15.88
N ILE A 299 -10.34 17.23 16.76
CA ILE A 299 -8.91 17.52 16.98
C ILE A 299 -8.11 16.38 16.37
N VAL A 300 -7.24 16.69 15.41
CA VAL A 300 -6.35 15.75 14.75
C VAL A 300 -4.93 16.02 15.22
N ALA A 301 -4.31 15.02 15.87
CA ALA A 301 -2.96 15.09 16.38
C ALA A 301 -2.00 14.38 15.42
N PHE A 302 -1.02 15.11 14.90
CA PHE A 302 0.05 14.59 14.05
C PHE A 302 1.32 14.29 14.84
N ALA A 303 2.09 13.31 14.36
CA ALA A 303 3.39 12.98 14.93
C ALA A 303 4.46 14.05 14.62
N ALA A 304 4.33 14.76 13.50
CA ALA A 304 5.29 15.75 13.03
C ALA A 304 4.59 17.10 12.71
N GLN A 305 5.29 18.21 13.02
CA GLN A 305 4.81 19.57 12.72
C GLN A 305 4.65 19.80 11.21
N LYS A 306 5.62 19.33 10.42
CA LYS A 306 5.60 19.46 8.95
C LYS A 306 4.35 18.84 8.32
N ASP A 307 3.91 17.69 8.84
CA ASP A 307 2.72 16.99 8.35
C ASP A 307 1.45 17.77 8.69
N ALA A 308 1.40 18.37 9.89
CA ALA A 308 0.29 19.22 10.31
C ALA A 308 0.19 20.50 9.46
N ASP A 309 1.32 21.12 9.13
CA ASP A 309 1.35 22.33 8.29
C ASP A 309 0.88 22.00 6.87
N ASN A 310 1.38 20.91 6.28
CA ASN A 310 0.92 20.43 4.97
C ASN A 310 -0.59 20.11 4.97
N ALA A 311 -1.07 19.42 6.00
CA ALA A 311 -2.49 19.09 6.13
C ALA A 311 -3.35 20.35 6.26
N LYS A 312 -2.90 21.35 7.02
CA LYS A 312 -3.59 22.63 7.15
C LYS A 312 -3.67 23.35 5.81
N ASP A 313 -2.57 23.46 5.07
CA ASP A 313 -2.52 24.23 3.82
C ASP A 313 -3.42 23.62 2.73
N HIS A 314 -3.58 22.29 2.72
CA HIS A 314 -4.39 21.61 1.70
C HIS A 314 -5.85 21.38 2.12
N MET A 315 -6.14 21.27 3.42
CA MET A 315 -7.48 20.93 3.91
C MET A 315 -8.24 22.14 4.46
N HIS A 316 -7.55 23.25 4.78
CA HIS A 316 -8.23 24.50 5.09
C HIS A 316 -9.01 24.95 3.85
N ASP A 317 -10.29 25.32 4.02
CA ASP A 317 -11.18 25.68 2.93
C ASP A 317 -11.52 24.56 1.91
N GLY A 318 -11.10 23.32 2.18
CA GLY A 318 -11.49 22.16 1.37
C GLY A 318 -12.94 21.73 1.60
N TRP A 319 -13.53 20.98 0.65
CA TRP A 319 -14.90 20.48 0.77
C TRP A 319 -14.92 19.03 1.26
N LEU A 320 -15.74 18.75 2.28
CA LEU A 320 -15.98 17.40 2.80
C LEU A 320 -17.47 17.23 3.14
N ASP A 321 -18.11 16.24 2.52
CA ASP A 321 -19.53 15.90 2.73
C ASP A 321 -20.48 17.11 2.58
N GLY A 322 -20.22 17.96 1.59
CA GLY A 322 -21.04 19.15 1.32
C GLY A 322 -20.75 20.36 2.22
N ASN A 323 -19.84 20.25 3.19
CA ASN A 323 -19.39 21.38 4.01
C ASN A 323 -17.97 21.81 3.68
N LYS A 324 -17.72 23.13 3.68
CA LYS A 324 -16.37 23.70 3.57
C LYS A 324 -15.65 23.63 4.92
N LEU A 325 -14.58 22.86 5.02
CA LEU A 325 -13.81 22.65 6.24
C LEU A 325 -13.03 23.89 6.66
N ARG A 326 -12.89 24.06 7.97
CA ARG A 326 -11.97 25.05 8.55
C ARG A 326 -10.94 24.35 9.42
N VAL A 327 -9.68 24.37 9.00
CA VAL A 327 -8.56 23.76 9.72
C VAL A 327 -7.70 24.85 10.36
N LEU A 328 -7.54 24.80 11.69
CA LEU A 328 -6.79 25.79 12.47
C LEU A 328 -5.73 25.08 13.34
N PRO A 329 -4.55 25.67 13.54
CA PRO A 329 -3.61 25.19 14.54
C PRO A 329 -4.22 25.35 15.94
N ASP A 330 -4.26 24.27 16.72
CA ASP A 330 -4.77 24.32 18.09
C ASP A 330 -3.61 24.79 18.99
N ALA A 331 -3.63 26.07 19.38
CA ALA A 331 -2.60 26.64 20.23
C ALA A 331 -2.67 26.00 21.63
N PRO A 332 -1.55 25.54 22.22
CA PRO A 332 -1.53 25.11 23.61
C PRO A 332 -1.86 26.32 24.51
N LYS A 333 -2.97 26.22 25.24
CA LYS A 333 -3.43 27.25 26.20
C LYS A 333 -2.30 27.52 27.22
N PRO A 334 -1.89 28.79 27.46
CA PRO A 334 -0.84 29.08 28.43
C PRO A 334 -1.30 28.70 29.85
N GLU A 335 -0.50 27.88 30.54
CA GLU A 335 -0.78 27.46 31.91
C GLU A 335 -0.67 28.62 32.91
N PRO A 336 -1.52 28.69 33.95
CA PRO A 336 -1.46 29.74 34.97
C PRO A 336 -0.22 29.58 35.86
N ARG A 337 0.56 30.66 36.02
CA ARG A 337 1.72 30.73 36.93
C ARG A 337 1.27 30.42 38.38
N ARG A 338 1.70 29.29 38.92
CA ARG A 338 1.60 29.00 40.36
C ARG A 338 2.74 29.68 41.11
N THR A 339 2.35 30.61 41.98
CA THR A 339 3.16 31.21 43.04
C THR A 339 3.76 30.14 43.95
N VAL A 340 5.06 30.26 44.20
CA VAL A 340 5.81 29.36 45.08
C VAL A 340 5.57 29.78 46.53
N THR A 341 4.93 28.92 47.31
CA THR A 341 5.05 28.91 48.76
C THR A 341 5.60 27.54 49.16
N ARG A 342 6.83 27.49 49.68
CA ARG A 342 7.27 26.39 50.55
C ARG A 342 7.97 26.96 51.76
N SER A 343 7.29 26.77 52.88
CA SER A 343 7.70 26.93 54.25
C SER A 343 8.81 25.95 54.66
N SER A 344 9.70 26.48 55.50
CA SER A 344 10.33 25.87 56.68
C SER A 344 11.02 24.50 56.56
N LEU A 345 12.35 24.54 56.71
CA LEU A 345 13.11 23.49 57.42
C LEU A 345 14.21 24.17 58.25
N SER A 346 14.08 24.08 59.58
CA SER A 346 15.20 24.13 60.55
C SER A 346 15.50 22.66 60.94
N PRO A 347 16.69 22.26 61.48
CA PRO A 347 17.11 22.70 62.82
C PRO A 347 18.62 22.70 63.18
N ARG A 348 18.93 23.39 64.30
CA ARG A 348 20.02 23.18 65.31
C ARG A 348 21.48 23.37 64.85
N SER A 349 22.43 23.94 65.62
CA SER A 349 22.61 24.43 67.01
C SER A 349 23.86 25.33 66.97
N ARG A 350 24.22 26.27 67.86
CA ARG A 350 24.51 26.16 69.31
C ARG A 350 25.14 27.51 69.72
N SER A 351 25.07 27.83 71.02
CA SER A 351 26.09 28.57 71.80
C SER A 351 26.05 30.11 71.89
N ARG A 352 25.55 30.55 73.06
CA ARG A 352 26.17 31.43 74.07
C ARG A 352 26.28 32.96 73.87
N ARG A 353 25.93 33.60 74.99
CA ARG A 353 26.51 34.80 75.64
C ARG A 353 26.12 36.18 75.11
N GLY A 354 25.25 36.85 75.88
CA GLY A 354 25.68 37.89 76.81
C GLY A 354 25.51 39.35 76.40
N GLY A 355 25.00 40.17 77.35
CA GLY A 355 25.12 41.64 77.41
C GLY A 355 24.08 42.39 76.57
N ARG A 356 23.05 43.06 77.12
CA ARG A 356 23.01 44.22 78.05
C ARG A 356 23.55 45.52 77.42
N PHE A 357 22.76 46.58 77.67
CA PHE A 357 22.99 48.02 77.49
C PHE A 357 22.53 48.57 76.13
N ARG A 358 21.75 49.64 76.05
CA ARG A 358 21.18 50.53 77.07
C ARG A 358 19.98 51.25 76.47
#